data_AF-A0A936GPG0-F1
#
_entry.id   AF-A0A936GPG0-F1
#
_cell.length_a   1.000
_cell.length_b   1.000
_cell.length_c   1.000
_cell.angle_alpha   90.00
_cell.angle_beta   90.00
_cell.angle_gamma   90.00
#
_symmetry.space_group_name_H-M   'P 1'
#
loop_
_entity.id
_entity.type
_entity.pdbx_description
1 polymer ?
#
loop_
_entity_poly.entity_id
_entity_poly.type
_entity_poly.pdbx_seq_one_letter_code
_entity_poly.pdbx_strand_id
1 'polypeptide(L)' 'MLSALSPELGWPSYQQSKVEKWQGNQHTTQLDYIAEEVPVSLVYNGTPHVVMLATPTNLEDFALGFSITEGIIQSASEL' A
#
# COMPACT_ATOMS: atom_id res chain seq x y z
N MET A 1 -0.20 15.24 18.03
CA MET A 1 0.75 15.13 16.91
C MET A 1 0.89 13.65 16.60
N LEU A 2 0.25 13.17 15.53
CA LEU A 2 0.43 11.79 15.09
C LEU A 2 1.88 11.63 14.65
N SER A 3 2.68 10.87 15.39
CA SER A 3 4.00 10.47 14.90
C SER A 3 3.75 9.63 13.66
N ALA A 4 4.13 10.14 12.49
CA ALA A 4 4.26 9.32 11.31
C ALA A 4 5.17 8.15 11.72
N LEU A 5 4.60 6.94 11.74
CA LEU A 5 5.37 5.71 11.71
C LEU A 5 6.42 5.93 10.62
N SER A 6 7.70 5.82 10.99
CA SER A 6 8.79 5.95 10.03
C SER A 6 8.46 5.10 8.82
N PRO A 7 8.33 5.67 7.60
CA PRO A 7 8.06 4.86 6.43
C PRO A 7 9.24 3.91 6.30
N GLU A 8 8.98 2.61 6.42
CA GLU A 8 10.03 1.58 6.55
C GLU A 8 10.98 1.55 5.32
N LEU A 9 10.60 2.25 4.24
CA LEU A 9 11.36 2.46 3.02
C LEU A 9 11.47 3.94 2.58
N GLY A 10 11.02 4.92 3.37
CA GLY A 10 11.02 6.34 2.98
C GLY A 10 9.91 6.76 2.00
N TRP A 11 9.02 5.85 1.61
CA TRP A 11 7.95 6.09 0.64
C TRP A 11 6.69 6.65 1.31
N PRO A 12 6.08 7.75 0.83
CA PRO A 12 4.80 8.22 1.35
C PRO A 12 3.64 7.28 0.99
N SER A 13 2.59 7.25 1.80
CA SER A 13 1.33 6.52 1.52
C SER A 13 0.33 7.31 0.68
N TYR A 14 0.57 8.61 0.51
CA TYR A 14 -0.23 9.51 -0.31
C TYR A 14 0.62 10.69 -0.78
N GLN A 15 0.19 11.35 -1.85
CA GLN A 15 0.77 12.60 -2.32
C GLN A 15 -0.32 13.67 -2.50
N GLN A 16 0.03 14.94 -2.35
CA GLN A 16 -0.86 16.02 -2.76
C GLN A 16 -0.69 16.30 -4.25
N SER A 17 -1.81 16.36 -4.97
CA SER A 17 -1.82 16.65 -6.39
C SER A 17 -2.90 17.68 -6.73
N LYS A 18 -2.64 18.47 -7.77
CA LYS A 18 -3.64 19.36 -8.36
C LYS A 18 -4.62 18.52 -9.15
N VAL A 19 -5.90 18.57 -8.79
CA VAL A 19 -6.97 17.79 -9.43
C VAL A 19 -8.04 18.69 -10.00
N GLU A 20 -8.72 18.18 -11.01
CA GLU A 20 -9.96 18.73 -11.53
C GLU A 20 -11.14 17.99 -10.90
N LYS A 21 -11.97 18.72 -10.15
CA LYS A 21 -13.14 18.18 -9.47
C LYS A 21 -14.40 18.61 -10.22
N TRP A 22 -15.13 17.62 -10.73
CA TRP A 22 -16.39 17.80 -11.45
C TRP A 22 -17.55 17.38 -10.56
N GLN A 23 -18.50 18.30 -10.30
CA GLN A 23 -19.71 18.05 -9.51
C GLN A 23 -20.93 18.67 -10.22
N GLY A 24 -21.67 17.84 -10.96
CA GLY A 24 -22.74 18.34 -11.85
C GLY A 24 -22.19 19.31 -12.89
N ASN A 25 -22.75 20.51 -12.97
CA ASN A 25 -22.27 21.58 -13.86
C ASN A 25 -21.14 22.43 -13.24
N GLN A 26 -20.71 22.13 -12.01
CA GLN A 26 -19.60 22.83 -11.37
C GLN A 26 -18.28 22.09 -11.65
N HIS A 27 -17.27 22.83 -12.07
CA HIS A 27 -15.91 22.36 -12.25
C HIS A 27 -14.98 23.29 -11.47
N THR A 28 -14.20 22.73 -10.56
CA THR A 28 -13.17 23.46 -9.81
C THR A 28 -11.83 22.76 -9.91
N THR A 29 -10.77 23.54 -9.82
CA THR A 29 -9.42 23.03 -9.67
C THR A 29 -8.98 23.24 -8.23
N GLN A 30 -8.51 22.17 -7.57
CA GLN A 30 -8.08 22.22 -6.17
C GLN A 30 -6.88 21.30 -5.94
N LEU A 31 -6.22 21.45 -4.79
CA LEU A 31 -5.29 20.42 -4.29
C LEU A 31 -6.11 19.34 -3.57
N ASP A 32 -5.74 18.08 -3.79
CA ASP A 32 -6.32 16.94 -3.10
C ASP A 32 -5.23 15.93 -2.73
N TYR A 33 -5.56 15.03 -1.80
CA TYR A 33 -4.69 13.94 -1.39
C TYR A 33 -5.01 12.70 -2.21
N ILE A 34 -4.01 12.17 -2.90
CA ILE A 34 -4.10 10.97 -3.73
C ILE A 34 -3.34 9.86 -3.04
N ALA A 35 -3.99 8.72 -2.81
CA ALA A 35 -3.35 7.56 -2.23
C ALA A 35 -2.27 7.00 -3.18
N GLU A 36 -1.14 6.58 -2.62
CA GLU A 36 -0.11 5.85 -3.35
C GLU A 36 -0.49 4.37 -3.44
N GLU A 37 -0.29 3.82 -4.63
CA GLU A 37 -0.49 2.41 -4.92
C GLU A 37 0.72 1.92 -5.72
N VAL A 38 1.51 1.03 -5.13
CA VAL A 38 2.80 0.58 -5.69
C VAL A 38 2.81 -0.93 -5.88
N PRO A 39 3.55 -1.44 -6.87
CA PRO A 39 3.75 -2.88 -7.02
C PRO A 39 4.66 -3.42 -5.90
N VAL A 40 4.14 -4.38 -5.15
CA VAL A 40 4.84 -5.11 -4.08
C VAL A 40 4.95 -6.58 -4.49
N SER A 41 6.18 -7.08 -4.58
CA SER A 41 6.45 -8.50 -4.87
C SER A 41 6.62 -9.29 -3.58
N LEU A 42 5.80 -10.33 -3.38
CA LEU A 42 6.00 -11.30 -2.30
C LEU A 42 6.87 -12.45 -2.82
N VAL A 43 8.03 -12.64 -2.18
CA VAL A 43 9.06 -13.60 -2.58
C VAL A 43 9.30 -14.57 -1.44
N TYR A 44 8.98 -15.85 -1.65
CA TYR A 44 9.20 -16.90 -0.65
C TYR A 44 10.37 -17.76 -1.08
N ASN A 45 11.35 -17.95 -0.19
CA ASN A 45 12.55 -18.75 -0.47
C ASN A 45 13.25 -18.38 -1.79
N GLY A 46 13.28 -17.08 -2.11
CA GLY A 46 13.89 -16.56 -3.34
C GLY A 46 13.04 -16.68 -4.62
N THR A 47 11.82 -17.22 -4.55
CA THR A 47 10.91 -17.35 -5.71
C THR A 47 9.76 -16.33 -5.62
N PRO A 48 9.57 -15.46 -6.63
CA PRO A 48 8.41 -14.57 -6.68
C PRO A 48 7.13 -15.37 -6.77
N HIS A 49 6.18 -15.08 -5.87
CA HIS A 49 4.90 -15.76 -5.85
C HIS A 49 3.80 -14.90 -6.47
N VAL A 50 3.71 -13.64 -6.04
CA VAL A 50 2.75 -12.66 -6.56
C VAL A 50 3.35 -11.26 -6.58
N VAL A 51 2.77 -10.40 -7.43
CA VAL A 51 2.90 -8.95 -7.33
C VAL A 51 1.53 -8.38 -7.09
N MET A 52 1.38 -7.59 -6.02
CA MET A 52 0.15 -6.89 -5.69
C MET A 52 0.37 -5.39 -5.74
N LEU A 53 -0.65 -4.66 -6.18
CA LEU A 53 -0.73 -3.23 -5.96
C LEU A 53 -1.18 -2.98 -4.51
N ALA A 54 -0.40 -2.22 -3.76
CA ALA A 54 -0.67 -1.94 -2.35
C ALA A 54 -0.18 -0.54 -1.96
N THR A 55 -0.76 0.02 -0.89
CA THR A 55 -0.18 1.18 -0.22
C THR A 55 1.17 0.78 0.40
N PRO A 56 2.25 1.57 0.24
CA PRO A 56 3.60 1.21 0.68
C PRO A 56 3.80 1.37 2.20
N THR A 57 2.91 0.80 3.01
CA THR A 57 2.92 0.86 4.48
C THR A 57 2.50 -0.48 5.05
N ASN A 58 2.97 -0.82 6.27
CA ASN A 58 2.60 -2.06 6.95
C ASN A 58 2.83 -3.32 6.08
N LEU A 59 3.93 -3.35 5.33
CA LEU A 59 4.20 -4.40 4.36
C LEU A 59 4.47 -5.77 5.03
N GLU A 60 5.02 -5.77 6.24
CA GLU A 60 5.21 -7.01 7.03
C GLU A 60 3.86 -7.63 7.43
N ASP A 61 2.95 -6.82 7.99
CA ASP A 61 1.58 -7.25 8.33
C ASP A 61 0.81 -7.72 7.10
N PHE A 62 0.96 -7.00 5.98
CA PHE A 62 0.38 -7.38 4.70
C PHE A 62 0.92 -8.74 4.21
N ALA A 63 2.23 -8.94 4.24
CA ALA A 63 2.86 -10.20 3.83
C ALA A 63 2.41 -11.37 4.72
N LEU A 64 2.37 -11.18 6.04
CA LEU A 64 1.90 -12.21 6.97
C LEU A 64 0.43 -12.55 6.74
N GLY A 65 -0.44 -11.54 6.68
CA GLY A 65 -1.87 -11.71 6.45
C GLY A 65 -2.18 -12.38 5.13
N PHE A 66 -1.50 -11.97 4.05
CA PHE A 66 -1.59 -12.62 2.74
C PHE A 66 -1.16 -14.09 2.81
N SER A 67 -0.01 -14.37 3.44
CA SER A 67 0.53 -15.73 3.53
C SER A 67 -0.41 -16.70 4.23
N ILE A 68 -1.08 -16.26 5.29
CA ILE A 68 -2.07 -17.08 6.02
C ILE A 68 -3.36 -17.22 5.20
N THR A 69 -3.87 -16.12 4.64
CA THR A 69 -5.15 -16.09 3.91
C THR A 69 -5.12 -16.99 2.68
N GLU A 70 -4.01 -16.97 1.93
CA GLU A 70 -3.81 -17.79 0.73
C GLU A 70 -3.32 -19.21 1.05
N GLY A 71 -3.14 -19.56 2.32
CA GLY A 71 -2.71 -20.90 2.75
C GLY A 71 -1.26 -21.23 2.38
N ILE A 72 -0.41 -20.21 2.20
CA ILE A 72 1.04 -20.36 1.99
C ILE A 72 1.69 -20.87 3.28
N ILE A 73 1.22 -20.39 4.42
CA ILE A 73 1.57 -20.86 5.77
C ILE A 73 0.29 -21.07 6.60
N GLN A 74 0.31 -21.95 7.60
CA GLN A 74 -0.84 -22.18 8.47
C GLN A 74 -0.84 -21.30 9.74
N SER A 75 0.34 -20.80 10.12
CA SER A 75 0.54 -20.03 11.34
C SER A 75 1.68 -19.03 11.19
N ALA A 76 1.66 -17.96 11.99
CA ALA A 76 2.71 -16.93 11.96
C ALA A 76 4.12 -17.47 12.29
N SER A 77 4.22 -18.60 12.99
CA SER A 77 5.51 -19.25 13.31
C SER A 77 6.19 -19.94 12.12
N GLU A 78 5.51 -20.06 10.98
CA GLU A 78 6.06 -20.66 9.76
C GLU A 78 6.67 -19.63 8.80
N LEU A 79 6.62 -18.33 9.15
CA LEU A 79 7.19 -17.24 8.37
C LEU A 79 8.70 -17.05 8.64
#